data_AF-A0A067D042-F1
#
_entry.id   AF-A0A067D042-F1
#
_cell.length_a   1.000
_cell.length_b   1.000
_cell.length_c   1.000
_cell.angle_alpha   90.00
_cell.angle_beta   90.00
_cell.angle_gamma   90.00
#
_symmetry.space_group_name_H-M   'P 1'
#
loop_
_entity.id
_entity.type
_entity.pdbx_description
1 polymer ?
#
loop_
_entity_poly.entity_id
_entity_poly.type
_entity_poly.pdbx_seq_one_letter_code
_entity_poly.pdbx_strand_id
1 'polypeptide(L)'
;MKDKHRCVERAMHHNCPICFEFIFDTMKDITVLRCGHTIHLECLKEMEKHYRYTCPVCSKSLWDMSKLWSKIDQEIASTPMPAMYQNKMVWILCNDCGANSHVQFHVIAHKCLSCKSYNTRQTRGDTATTCSSGVAEIVS
;
A
#
# COMPACT_ATOMS: atom_id res chain seq x y z
N MET A 1 36.55 -4.83 -2.83
CA MET A 1 35.17 -5.16 -2.38
C MET A 1 34.21 -4.68 -3.46
N LYS A 2 33.52 -5.59 -4.15
CA LYS A 2 32.52 -5.21 -5.17
C LYS A 2 31.20 -4.94 -4.46
N ASP A 3 31.07 -3.74 -3.91
CA ASP A 3 29.76 -3.22 -3.57
C ASP A 3 29.06 -2.91 -4.90
N LYS A 4 28.18 -3.82 -5.35
CA LYS A 4 27.37 -3.62 -6.56
C LYS A 4 26.31 -2.57 -6.22
N HIS A 5 26.71 -1.29 -6.20
CA HIS A 5 25.76 -0.20 -6.22
C HIS A 5 24.84 -0.39 -7.43
N ARG A 6 23.55 -0.64 -7.17
CA ARG A 6 22.55 -0.74 -8.23
C ARG A 6 22.12 0.68 -8.58
N CYS A 7 22.79 1.26 -9.57
CA CYS A 7 22.39 2.55 -10.14
C CYS A 7 20.96 2.42 -10.68
N VAL A 8 20.08 3.33 -10.24
CA VAL A 8 18.75 3.50 -10.83
C VAL A 8 18.84 4.73 -11.71
N GLU A 9 18.98 4.52 -13.02
CA GLU A 9 19.00 5.61 -13.97
C GLU A 9 17.71 6.42 -13.88
N ARG A 10 17.84 7.74 -14.03
CA ARG A 10 16.71 8.69 -14.05
C ARG A 10 15.86 8.70 -12.77
N ALA A 11 16.39 8.23 -11.64
CA ALA A 11 15.71 8.26 -10.34
C ALA A 11 15.31 9.66 -9.83
N MET A 12 15.80 10.73 -10.45
CA MET A 12 15.46 12.13 -10.14
C MET A 12 14.74 12.84 -11.30
N HIS A 13 14.50 12.17 -12.42
CA HIS A 13 13.89 12.79 -13.61
C HIS A 13 12.37 12.77 -13.52
N HIS A 14 11.83 13.31 -12.43
CA HIS A 14 10.40 13.51 -12.20
C HIS A 14 10.17 14.68 -11.25
N ASN A 15 8.93 15.15 -11.20
CA ASN A 15 8.52 16.20 -10.26
C ASN A 15 8.30 15.61 -8.87
N CYS A 16 8.72 16.35 -7.84
CA CYS A 16 8.38 16.01 -6.47
C CYS A 16 6.84 16.01 -6.31
N PRO A 17 6.22 14.93 -5.81
CA PRO A 17 4.77 14.80 -5.72
C PRO A 17 4.13 15.72 -4.67
N ILE A 18 4.93 16.45 -3.90
CA ILE A 18 4.47 17.33 -2.83
C ILE A 18 4.49 18.80 -3.26
N CYS A 19 5.61 19.29 -3.79
CA CYS A 19 5.77 20.68 -4.22
C CYS A 19 5.68 20.88 -5.75
N PHE A 20 5.62 19.79 -6.52
CA PHE A 20 5.58 19.78 -8.00
C PHE A 20 6.81 20.37 -8.71
N GLU A 21 7.88 20.67 -7.98
CA GLU A 21 9.15 21.08 -8.58
C GLU A 21 9.91 19.88 -9.15
N PHE A 22 10.59 20.09 -10.28
CA PHE A 22 11.41 19.07 -10.91
C PHE A 22 12.66 18.77 -10.07
N ILE A 23 12.83 17.52 -9.64
CA ILE A 23 13.83 17.17 -8.61
C ILE A 23 15.25 17.45 -9.10
N PHE A 24 15.54 17.19 -10.38
CA PHE A 24 16.88 17.33 -10.95
C PHE A 24 17.35 18.80 -11.05
N ASP A 25 16.44 19.75 -11.29
CA ASP A 25 16.81 21.16 -11.51
C ASP A 25 16.92 21.97 -10.21
N THR A 26 16.53 21.38 -9.06
CA THR A 26 16.51 22.07 -7.77
C THR A 26 17.78 21.82 -6.96
N MET A 27 18.23 22.83 -6.20
CA MET A 27 19.33 22.71 -5.23
C MET A 27 18.87 22.19 -3.86
N LYS A 28 17.61 21.74 -3.74
CA LYS A 28 17.03 21.27 -2.48
C LYS A 28 17.54 19.86 -2.16
N ASP A 29 17.77 19.59 -0.88
CA ASP A 29 18.12 18.24 -0.42
C ASP A 29 17.05 17.22 -0.84
N ILE A 30 17.51 16.07 -1.32
CA ILE A 30 16.66 14.95 -1.72
C ILE A 30 16.79 13.80 -0.74
N THR A 31 15.78 12.94 -0.72
CA THR A 31 15.81 11.69 0.04
C THR A 31 15.19 10.57 -0.78
N VAL A 32 15.74 9.36 -0.62
CA VAL A 32 15.21 8.13 -1.21
C VAL A 32 14.37 7.43 -0.15
N LEU A 33 13.07 7.31 -0.40
CA LEU A 33 12.15 6.60 0.49
C LEU A 33 12.44 5.10 0.48
N ARG A 34 11.99 4.36 1.51
CA ARG A 34 12.17 2.89 1.59
C ARG A 34 11.63 2.12 0.39
N CYS A 35 10.60 2.66 -0.27
CA CYS A 35 10.03 2.08 -1.49
C CYS A 35 10.84 2.38 -2.76
N GLY A 36 11.88 3.20 -2.68
CA GLY A 36 12.76 3.59 -3.79
C GLY A 36 12.38 4.91 -4.47
N HIS A 37 11.20 5.49 -4.20
CA HIS A 37 10.82 6.79 -4.76
C HIS A 37 11.60 7.93 -4.12
N THR A 38 11.95 8.94 -4.90
CA THR A 38 12.70 10.11 -4.45
C THR A 38 11.77 11.32 -4.33
N ILE A 39 11.95 12.08 -3.25
CA ILE A 39 11.26 13.36 -2.98
C ILE A 39 12.25 14.33 -2.30
N HIS A 40 11.89 15.60 -2.17
CA HIS A 40 12.68 16.55 -1.36
C HIS A 40 12.61 16.21 0.13
N LEU A 41 13.72 16.40 0.84
CA LEU A 41 13.82 16.16 2.27
C LEU A 41 12.86 17.06 3.07
N GLU A 42 12.73 18.33 2.67
CA GLU A 42 11.77 19.26 3.28
C GLU A 42 10.32 18.79 3.08
N CYS A 43 9.99 18.29 1.89
CA CYS A 43 8.68 17.72 1.61
C CYS A 43 8.39 16.46 2.44
N LEU A 44 9.41 15.61 2.69
CA LEU A 44 9.27 14.49 3.63
C LEU A 44 8.97 14.98 5.06
N LYS A 45 9.69 15.99 5.54
CA LYS A 45 9.45 16.60 6.86
C LYS A 45 8.04 17.19 6.96
N GLU A 46 7.55 17.81 5.88
CA GLU A 46 6.19 18.36 5.85
C GLU A 46 5.12 17.25 5.91
N MET A 47 5.34 16.14 5.19
CA MET A 47 4.47 14.96 5.33
C MET A 47 4.42 14.43 6.77
N GLU A 48 5.55 14.40 7.47
CA GLU A 48 5.62 13.97 8.87
C GLU A 48 4.83 14.88 9.81
N LYS A 49 4.91 16.21 9.63
CA LYS A 49 4.12 17.18 10.39
C LYS A 49 2.60 16.99 10.20
N HIS A 50 2.19 16.55 9.02
CA HIS A 50 0.80 16.26 8.68
C HIS A 50 0.39 14.80 8.91
N TYR A 51 1.18 14.01 9.64
CA TYR A 51 0.89 12.61 9.96
C TYR A 51 0.67 11.72 8.72
N ARG A 52 1.33 12.05 7.60
CA ARG A 52 1.23 11.28 6.34
C ARG A 52 2.39 10.29 6.22
N TYR A 53 2.18 9.07 6.70
CA TYR A 53 3.22 8.03 6.77
C TYR A 53 3.25 7.05 5.59
N THR A 54 2.66 7.43 4.45
CA THR A 54 2.67 6.63 3.22
C THR A 54 3.29 7.40 2.07
N CYS A 55 3.98 6.68 1.19
CA CYS A 55 4.56 7.25 -0.01
C CYS A 55 3.45 7.84 -0.91
N PRO A 56 3.57 9.11 -1.35
CA PRO A 56 2.55 9.73 -2.19
C PRO A 56 2.49 9.11 -3.60
N VAL A 57 3.52 8.37 -4.01
CA VAL A 57 3.60 7.75 -5.35
C VAL A 57 2.99 6.35 -5.37
N CYS A 58 3.26 5.53 -4.35
CA CYS A 58 2.86 4.11 -4.35
C CYS A 58 2.16 3.63 -3.08
N SER A 59 1.86 4.54 -2.15
CA SER A 59 1.14 4.26 -0.88
C SER A 59 1.83 3.31 0.09
N LYS A 60 3.05 2.84 -0.17
CA LYS A 60 3.87 2.06 0.78
C LYS A 60 4.18 2.86 2.03
N SER A 61 4.21 2.20 3.20
CA SER A 61 4.62 2.83 4.45
C SER A 61 6.06 3.36 4.36
N LEU A 62 6.27 4.56 4.90
CA LEU A 62 7.58 5.23 4.87
C LEU A 62 8.57 4.63 5.87
N TRP A 63 8.06 4.15 7.00
CA TRP A 63 8.84 3.71 8.15
C TRP A 63 8.44 2.31 8.60
N ASP A 64 9.15 1.78 9.60
CA ASP A 64 8.70 0.58 10.29
C ASP A 64 7.47 0.93 11.15
N MET A 65 6.32 0.42 10.75
CA MET A 65 5.03 0.64 11.40
C MET A 65 4.68 -0.49 12.38
N SER A 66 5.59 -1.42 12.67
CA SER A 66 5.38 -2.58 13.56
C SER A 66 4.73 -2.21 14.90
N LYS A 67 5.18 -1.12 15.55
CA LYS A 67 4.59 -0.61 16.79
C LYS A 67 3.13 -0.15 16.62
N LEU A 68 2.80 0.48 15.48
CA LEU A 68 1.44 0.88 15.18
C LEU A 68 0.56 -0.35 14.89
N TRP A 69 1.07 -1.31 14.13
CA TRP A 69 0.38 -2.57 13.85
C TRP A 69 0.05 -3.35 15.11
N SER A 70 0.96 -3.39 16.08
CA SER A 70 0.74 -4.01 17.39
C SER A 70 -0.40 -3.32 18.18
N LYS A 71 -0.51 -1.99 18.11
CA LYS A 71 -1.64 -1.28 18.73
C LYS A 71 -2.98 -1.61 18.04
N ILE A 72 -2.96 -1.73 16.71
CA ILE A 72 -4.15 -2.13 15.95
C ILE A 72 -4.55 -3.57 16.28
N ASP A 73 -3.59 -4.48 16.47
CA ASP A 73 -3.87 -5.85 16.94
C ASP A 73 -4.61 -5.85 18.29
N GLN A 74 -4.16 -5.02 19.24
CA GLN A 74 -4.80 -4.88 20.55
C GLN A 74 -6.23 -4.33 20.42
N GLU A 75 -6.42 -3.27 19.63
CA GLU A 75 -7.73 -2.64 19.42
C GLU A 75 -8.74 -3.62 18.78
N ILE A 76 -8.28 -4.43 17.82
CA ILE A 76 -9.08 -5.51 17.22
C ILE A 76 -9.47 -6.56 18.26
N ALA A 77 -8.52 -7.01 19.09
CA ALA A 77 -8.81 -8.00 20.13
C ALA A 77 -9.80 -7.46 21.18
N SER A 78 -9.76 -6.15 21.48
CA SER A 78 -10.66 -5.48 22.41
C SER A 78 -12.04 -5.14 21.82
N THR A 79 -12.23 -5.23 20.50
CA THR A 79 -13.47 -4.84 19.82
C THR A 79 -14.08 -6.03 19.08
N PRO A 80 -14.80 -6.94 19.76
CA PRO A 80 -15.39 -8.10 19.11
C PRO A 80 -16.42 -7.69 18.03
N MET A 81 -16.38 -8.38 16.89
CA MET A 81 -17.30 -8.12 15.79
C MET A 81 -18.73 -8.55 16.11
N PRO A 82 -19.75 -7.75 15.76
CA PRO A 82 -21.15 -8.16 15.85
C PRO A 82 -21.44 -9.44 15.04
N ALA A 83 -22.40 -10.24 15.50
CA ALA A 83 -22.75 -11.53 14.89
C ALA A 83 -23.05 -11.43 13.38
N MET A 84 -23.67 -10.34 12.92
CA MET A 84 -23.97 -10.09 11.49
C MET A 84 -22.73 -10.04 10.59
N TYR A 85 -21.53 -9.82 11.17
CA TYR A 85 -20.26 -9.75 10.45
C TYR A 85 -19.31 -10.91 10.77
N GLN A 86 -19.70 -11.84 11.65
CA GLN A 86 -18.82 -12.89 12.16
C GLN A 86 -18.26 -13.80 11.06
N ASN A 87 -19.02 -14.02 9.98
CA ASN A 87 -18.59 -14.83 8.83
C ASN A 87 -18.31 -13.98 7.58
N LYS A 88 -18.27 -12.65 7.72
CA LYS A 88 -18.03 -11.77 6.59
C LYS A 88 -16.53 -11.78 6.25
N MET A 89 -16.20 -12.27 5.07
CA MET A 89 -14.83 -12.23 4.54
C MET A 89 -14.70 -11.12 3.49
N VAL A 90 -13.49 -10.56 3.37
CA VAL A 90 -13.16 -9.55 2.36
C VAL A 90 -11.82 -9.82 1.72
N TRP A 91 -11.70 -9.48 0.45
CA TRP A 91 -10.43 -9.46 -0.26
C TRP A 91 -9.73 -8.13 -0.01
N ILE A 92 -8.42 -8.21 0.23
CA ILE A 92 -7.57 -7.05 0.43
C ILE A 92 -6.32 -7.12 -0.44
N LEU A 93 -5.81 -5.95 -0.84
CA LEU A 93 -4.46 -5.76 -1.38
C LEU A 93 -3.61 -5.03 -0.33
N CYS A 94 -2.42 -5.56 -0.04
CA CYS A 94 -1.47 -4.90 0.84
C CYS A 94 -0.58 -3.92 0.06
N ASN A 95 -0.55 -2.64 0.46
CA ASN A 95 0.29 -1.64 -0.18
C ASN A 95 1.78 -1.90 0.06
N ASP A 96 2.15 -2.46 1.22
CA ASP A 96 3.57 -2.65 1.58
C ASP A 96 4.24 -3.80 0.81
N CYS A 97 3.58 -4.95 0.74
CA CYS A 97 4.13 -6.16 0.10
C CYS A 97 3.51 -6.49 -1.27
N GLY A 98 2.39 -5.87 -1.64
CA GLY A 98 1.68 -6.14 -2.89
C GLY A 98 0.86 -7.44 -2.92
N ALA A 99 0.85 -8.22 -1.85
CA ALA A 99 0.09 -9.47 -1.79
C ALA A 99 -1.42 -9.22 -1.65
N ASN A 100 -2.22 -10.06 -2.31
CA ASN A 100 -3.65 -10.19 -2.05
C ASN A 100 -3.89 -11.18 -0.90
N SER A 101 -4.92 -10.96 -0.10
CA SER A 101 -5.33 -11.89 0.96
C SER A 101 -6.85 -11.88 1.13
N HIS A 102 -7.43 -13.04 1.44
CA HIS A 102 -8.83 -13.17 1.84
C HIS A 102 -8.88 -13.30 3.36
N VAL A 103 -9.43 -12.30 4.04
CA VAL A 103 -9.35 -12.18 5.50
C VAL A 103 -10.72 -11.90 6.11
N GLN A 104 -10.86 -12.20 7.41
CA GLN A 104 -12.04 -11.85 8.18
C GLN A 104 -12.23 -10.32 8.18
N PHE A 105 -13.45 -9.88 7.92
CA PHE A 105 -13.80 -8.47 7.99
C PHE A 105 -13.76 -7.97 9.43
N HIS A 106 -13.08 -6.86 9.65
CA HIS A 106 -13.10 -6.12 10.92
C HIS A 106 -13.35 -4.64 10.65
N VAL A 107 -14.14 -3.97 11.50
CA VAL A 107 -14.46 -2.54 11.29
C VAL A 107 -13.22 -1.64 11.38
N ILE A 108 -12.26 -2.05 12.21
CA ILE A 108 -11.03 -1.30 12.51
C ILE A 108 -10.05 -1.37 11.33
N ALA A 109 -9.56 -2.57 10.99
CA ALA A 109 -8.53 -2.74 9.98
C ALA A 109 -8.43 -4.21 9.53
N HIS A 110 -7.78 -4.42 8.38
CA HIS A 110 -7.59 -5.74 7.79
C HIS A 110 -6.10 -6.09 7.70
N LYS A 111 -5.69 -7.16 8.37
CA LYS A 111 -4.28 -7.55 8.47
C LYS A 111 -3.82 -8.32 7.24
N CYS A 112 -2.72 -7.90 6.63
CA CYS A 112 -2.07 -8.69 5.58
C CYS A 112 -1.53 -10.00 6.16
N LEU A 113 -1.84 -11.13 5.52
CA LEU A 113 -1.38 -12.45 5.97
C LEU A 113 0.12 -12.64 5.72
N SER A 114 0.67 -12.04 4.66
CA SER A 114 2.07 -12.18 4.25
C SER A 114 3.05 -11.37 5.10
N CYS A 115 2.82 -10.07 5.26
CA CYS A 115 3.76 -9.17 5.95
C CYS A 115 3.23 -8.57 7.27
N LYS A 116 2.02 -8.93 7.69
CA LYS A 116 1.38 -8.47 8.94
C LYS A 116 1.06 -6.98 9.01
N SER A 117 1.28 -6.23 7.93
CA SER A 117 0.89 -4.82 7.81
C SER A 117 -0.63 -4.64 7.76
N TYR A 118 -1.10 -3.50 8.30
CA TYR A 118 -2.47 -3.01 8.12
C TYR A 118 -2.58 -1.89 7.07
N ASN A 119 -1.51 -1.57 6.35
CA ASN A 119 -1.55 -0.69 5.18
C ASN A 119 -2.15 -1.44 3.98
N THR A 120 -3.46 -1.69 4.07
CA THR A 120 -4.23 -2.53 3.14
C THR A 120 -5.45 -1.78 2.64
N ARG A 121 -5.91 -2.14 1.44
CA ARG A 121 -7.19 -1.66 0.88
C ARG A 121 -8.07 -2.85 0.54
N GLN A 122 -9.36 -2.73 0.81
CA GLN A 122 -10.33 -3.72 0.33
C GLN A 122 -10.44 -3.65 -1.19
N THR A 123 -10.50 -4.82 -1.81
CA THR A 123 -10.76 -4.97 -3.24
C THR A 123 -12.13 -5.60 -3.42
N ARG A 124 -12.78 -5.33 -4.56
CA ARG A 124 -13.93 -6.15 -4.98
C ARG A 124 -13.35 -7.53 -5.24
N GLY A 125 -13.79 -8.54 -4.48
CA GLY A 125 -13.31 -9.90 -4.68
C GLY A 125 -13.44 -10.30 -6.15
N ASP A 126 -12.51 -11.10 -6.63
CA ASP A 126 -12.55 -11.63 -7.99
C ASP A 126 -13.79 -12.52 -8.12
N THR A 127 -14.93 -11.92 -8.51
CA THR A 127 -15.97 -12.65 -9.22
C THR A 127 -15.48 -12.82 -10.65
N ALA A 128 -14.43 -13.60 -10.82
CA ALA A 128 -14.18 -14.30 -12.08
C ALA A 128 -15.25 -15.39 -12.18
N THR A 129 -16.51 -14.98 -12.37
CA THR A 129 -17.58 -15.85 -12.81
C THR A 129 -17.21 -16.29 -14.20
N THR A 130 -16.97 -17.58 -14.34
CA THR A 130 -16.91 -18.36 -15.58
C THR A 130 -18.03 -17.91 -16.53
N CYS A 131 -17.73 -17.03 -17.49
CA CYS A 131 -18.58 -16.84 -18.66
C CYS A 131 -18.07 -17.76 -19.76
N SER A 132 -18.40 -19.05 -19.66
CA SER A 132 -18.40 -19.91 -20.83
C SER A 132 -19.56 -19.47 -21.72
N SER A 133 -19.32 -18.48 -22.59
CA SER A 133 -20.24 -18.15 -23.67
C SER A 133 -20.20 -19.29 -24.69
N GLY A 134 -20.96 -20.35 -24.42
CA GLY A 134 -21.35 -21.30 -25.44
C GLY A 134 -22.32 -20.61 -26.38
N VAL A 135 -21.84 -20.23 -27.57
CA VAL A 135 -22.74 -19.93 -28.69
C VAL A 135 -23.08 -21.26 -29.36
N ALA A 136 -24.29 -21.75 -29.09
CA ALA A 136 -24.91 -22.74 -29.97
C ALA A 136 -25.43 -21.98 -31.20
N GLU A 137 -24.76 -22.15 -32.34
CA GLU A 137 -25.31 -21.75 -33.63
C GLU A 137 -26.50 -22.66 -33.96
N ILE A 138 -27.69 -22.08 -34.00
CA ILE A 138 -28.90 -22.72 -34.51
C ILE A 138 -29.15 -22.14 -35.90
N VAL A 139 -29.30 -23.07 -36.84
CA VAL A 139 -29.53 -22.97 -38.28
C VAL A 139 -30.65 -22.00 -38.69
N SER A 140 -30.44 -21.30 -39.82
CA SER A 140 -31.38 -21.21 -40.95
C SER A 140 -30.63 -20.86 -42.23
#